data_AF-A0A2K3JJB8-F1
#
_entry.id   AF-A0A2K3JJB8-F1
#
_cell.length_a   1.000
_cell.length_b   1.000
_cell.length_c   1.000
_cell.angle_alpha   90.00
_cell.angle_beta   90.00
_cell.angle_gamma   90.00
#
_symmetry.space_group_name_H-M   'P 1'
#
loop_
_entity.id
_entity.type
_entity.pdbx_description
1 polymer ?
#
loop_
_entity_poly.entity_id
_entity_poly.type
_entity_poly.pdbx_seq_one_letter_code
_entity_poly.pdbx_strand_id
1 'polypeptide(L)' 'MKPSLRNINAYTIAALIVLIGGLLLYIIWGIRYNVWMDVGIYSITIVLILGGLFGAILSLTFDKTTEEQQ' A
#
# COMPACT_ATOMS: atom_id res chain seq x y z
N MET A 1 -5.52 3.43 -19.19
CA MET A 1 -4.63 4.08 -18.21
C MET A 1 -3.37 3.24 -18.12
N LYS A 2 -2.19 3.83 -18.35
CA LYS A 2 -0.93 3.08 -18.40
C LYS A 2 -0.09 3.49 -17.18
N PRO A 3 0.18 2.58 -16.22
CA PRO A 3 0.97 2.95 -15.04
C PRO A 3 2.39 3.33 -15.48
N SER A 4 2.82 4.53 -15.11
CA SER A 4 4.16 5.05 -15.40
C SER A 4 4.99 5.03 -14.12
N LEU A 5 6.00 4.15 -14.06
CA LEU A 5 6.94 4.07 -12.94
C LEU A 5 7.84 5.33 -12.81
N ARG A 6 7.75 6.27 -13.74
CA ARG A 6 8.53 7.52 -13.74
C ARG A 6 7.98 8.57 -12.76
N ASN A 7 6.74 8.41 -12.30
CA ASN A 7 6.05 9.40 -11.45
C ASN A 7 6.01 9.00 -9.96
N ILE A 8 7.07 8.37 -9.46
CA ILE A 8 7.17 8.05 -8.04
C ILE A 8 7.26 9.37 -7.26
N ASN A 9 6.23 9.64 -6.46
CA ASN A 9 6.16 10.82 -5.60
C ASN A 9 6.08 10.38 -4.11
N ALA A 10 6.03 11.34 -3.20
CA ALA A 10 5.94 11.07 -1.76
C ALA A 10 4.73 10.21 -1.37
N TYR A 11 3.58 10.38 -2.04
CA TYR A 11 2.38 9.58 -1.82
C TYR A 11 2.56 8.13 -2.29
N THR A 12 3.24 7.91 -3.42
CA THR A 12 3.60 6.57 -3.89
C THR A 12 4.50 5.87 -2.87
N ILE A 13 5.51 6.57 -2.35
CA ILE A 13 6.41 6.01 -1.34
C ILE A 13 5.64 5.68 -0.05
N ALA A 14 4.78 6.58 0.43
CA ALA A 14 3.95 6.34 1.61
C ALA A 14 3.03 5.13 1.41
N ALA A 15 2.39 5.01 0.24
CA ALA A 15 1.54 3.88 -0.08
C ALA A 15 2.31 2.55 -0.11
N LEU A 16 3.53 2.54 -0.66
CA LEU A 16 4.40 1.37 -0.65
C LEU A 16 4.84 0.99 0.76
N ILE A 17 5.16 1.95 1.63
CA ILE A 17 5.48 1.69 3.04
C ILE A 17 4.29 1.03 3.75
N VAL A 18 3.08 1.53 3.54
CA VAL A 18 1.85 0.96 4.11
C VAL A 18 1.62 -0.48 3.61
N LEU A 19 1.79 -0.71 2.31
CA LEU A 19 1.65 -2.04 1.70
C LEU A 19 2.67 -3.03 2.25
N ILE A 20 3.95 -2.65 2.26
CA ILE A 20 5.04 -3.50 2.77
C ILE A 20 4.87 -3.72 4.27
N GLY A 21 4.48 -2.69 5.02
CA GLY A 21 4.18 -2.77 6.45
C GLY A 21 3.08 -3.78 6.76
N GLY A 22 1.99 -3.80 5.97
CA GLY A 22 0.93 -4.80 6.10
C GLY A 22 1.43 -6.22 5.87
N LEU A 23 2.23 -6.44 4.81
CA LEU A 23 2.82 -7.74 4.51
C LEU A 23 3.78 -8.20 5.62
N LEU A 24 4.66 -7.32 6.09
CA LEU A 24 5.60 -7.63 7.17
C LEU A 24 4.86 -7.93 8.47
N LEU A 25 3.81 -7.17 8.81
CA LEU A 25 3.00 -7.43 10.00
C LEU A 25 2.44 -8.85 9.97
N TYR A 26 1.86 -9.28 8.84
CA TYR A 26 1.31 -10.62 8.71
C TYR A 26 2.37 -11.72 8.83
N ILE A 27 3.49 -11.58 8.12
CA ILE A 27 4.58 -12.57 8.13
C ILE A 27 5.21 -12.66 9.52
N ILE A 28 5.52 -11.52 10.15
CA ILE A 28 6.11 -11.49 11.49
C ILE A 28 5.17 -12.12 12.52
N TRP A 29 3.86 -11.85 12.43
CA TRP A 29 2.87 -12.47 13.29
C TRP A 29 2.85 -13.99 13.14
N GLY A 30 2.75 -14.47 11.90
CA GLY A 30 2.74 -15.90 11.57
C GLY A 30 3.97 -16.63 12.09
N ILE A 31 5.16 -16.03 11.94
CA ILE A 31 6.41 -16.63 12.44
C ILE A 31 6.48 -16.57 13.97
N ARG A 32 6.14 -15.44 14.59
CA ARG A 32 6.32 -15.24 16.04
C ARG A 32 5.37 -16.07 16.88
N TYR A 33 4.12 -16.19 16.45
CA TYR A 33 3.08 -16.87 17.23
C TYR A 33 2.69 -18.23 16.65
N ASN A 34 3.22 -18.61 15.47
CA ASN A 34 2.83 -19.80 14.72
C ASN A 34 1.32 -19.87 14.42
N VAL A 35 0.67 -18.69 14.36
CA VAL A 35 -0.76 -18.54 14.06
C VAL A 35 -0.89 -17.77 12.76
N TRP A 36 -1.36 -18.45 11.72
CA TRP A 36 -1.57 -17.85 10.40
C TRP A 36 -3.01 -17.42 10.19
N MET A 37 -3.97 -18.03 10.90
CA MET A 37 -5.42 -17.81 10.77
C MET A 37 -5.97 -17.05 11.96
N ASP A 38 -5.62 -15.77 12.05
CA ASP A 38 -6.10 -14.86 13.10
C ASP A 38 -6.96 -13.74 12.48
N VAL A 39 -8.24 -13.70 12.86
CA VAL A 39 -9.21 -12.73 12.33
C VAL A 39 -8.83 -11.28 12.64
N GLY A 40 -8.25 -11.04 13.83
CA GLY A 40 -7.80 -9.72 14.23
C GLY A 40 -6.66 -9.23 13.33
N ILE A 41 -5.67 -10.08 13.10
CA ILE A 41 -4.55 -9.75 12.22
C ILE A 41 -4.98 -9.60 10.78
N TYR A 42 -5.88 -10.46 10.29
CA TYR A 42 -6.43 -10.31 8.95
C TYR A 42 -7.15 -8.99 8.76
N SER A 43 -7.95 -8.55 9.74
CA SER A 43 -8.70 -7.30 9.66
C SER A 43 -7.80 -6.06 9.50
N ILE A 44 -6.65 -6.04 10.18
CA ILE A 44 -5.69 -4.93 10.08
C ILE A 44 -4.85 -5.07 8.81
N THR A 45 -4.34 -6.28 8.55
CA THR A 45 -3.49 -6.57 7.39
C THR A 45 -4.19 -6.24 6.08
N ILE A 46 -5.47 -6.59 5.93
CA ILE A 46 -6.20 -6.35 4.68
C ILE A 46 -6.39 -4.87 4.41
N VAL A 47 -6.63 -4.05 5.44
CA VAL A 47 -6.75 -2.59 5.31
C VAL A 47 -5.40 -1.99 4.88
N LEU A 48 -4.29 -2.44 5.48
CA LEU A 48 -2.95 -1.98 5.10
C LEU A 48 -2.57 -2.40 3.68
N ILE A 49 -2.79 -3.66 3.31
CA ILE A 49 -2.45 -4.16 1.97
C ILE A 49 -3.32 -3.48 0.91
N LEU A 50 -4.64 -3.43 1.08
CA LEU A 50 -5.53 -2.79 0.11
C LEU A 50 -5.31 -1.27 0.06
N GLY A 51 -5.16 -0.62 1.21
CA GLY A 51 -4.89 0.82 1.28
C GLY A 51 -3.56 1.19 0.60
N GLY A 52 -2.50 0.44 0.85
CA GLY A 52 -1.22 0.63 0.18
C GLY A 52 -1.25 0.30 -1.32
N LEU A 53 -1.98 -0.76 -1.71
CA LEU A 53 -2.12 -1.15 -3.11
C LEU A 53 -2.90 -0.08 -3.90
N PHE A 54 -4.09 0.30 -3.42
CA PHE A 54 -4.90 1.32 -4.07
C PHE A 54 -4.23 2.69 -4.01
N GLY A 55 -3.56 3.04 -2.90
CA GLY A 55 -2.79 4.28 -2.79
C GLY A 55 -1.65 4.35 -3.82
N ALA A 56 -0.93 3.25 -4.02
CA ALA A 56 0.15 3.19 -5.00
C ALA A 56 -0.40 3.28 -6.43
N ILE A 57 -1.47 2.56 -6.74
CA ILE A 57 -2.13 2.62 -8.06
C ILE A 57 -2.65 4.04 -8.34
N LEU A 58 -3.34 4.65 -7.37
CA LEU A 58 -3.91 5.99 -7.52
C LEU A 58 -2.80 7.02 -7.74
N SER A 59 -1.74 6.97 -6.91
CA SER A 59 -0.61 7.90 -7.00
C SER A 59 0.20 7.75 -8.30
N LEU A 60 0.31 6.53 -8.85
CA LEU A 60 0.98 6.28 -10.13
C LEU A 60 0.11 6.59 -11.35
N THR A 61 -1.22 6.67 -11.18
CA THR A 61 -2.17 6.91 -12.27
C THR A 61 -2.59 8.38 -12.36
N PHE A 62 -2.70 9.07 -11.22
CA PHE A 62 -2.96 10.51 -11.16
C PHE A 62 -1.64 11.27 -11.20
N ASP A 63 -1.21 11.61 -12.41
CA ASP A 63 -0.21 12.65 -12.61
C ASP A 63 -0.76 14.00 -12.15
N LYS A 64 0.11 14.87 -11.65
CA LYS A 64 -0.20 16.24 -11.20
C LYS A 64 -0.63 17.20 -12.33
N THR A 65 -1.27 16.71 -13.40
CA THR A 65 -1.72 17.53 -14.53
C THR A 65 -2.83 18.52 -14.16
N THR A 66 -3.33 18.51 -12.92
CA THR A 66 -4.40 19.40 -12.45
C THR A 66 -3.90 20.67 -11.76
N GLU A 67 -2.62 20.79 -11.39
CA GLU A 67 -2.12 22.01 -10.72
C GLU A 67 -1.59 23.09 -11.68
N GLU A 68 -1.39 22.81 -12.98
CA GLU A 68 -0.89 23.79 -13.96
C GLU A 68 -1.98 24.46 -14.82
N GLN A 69 -3.26 24.23 -14.54
CA GLN A 69 -4.37 24.84 -15.29
C GLN A 69 -5.27 25.79 -14.46
N GLN A 70 -4.74 26.36 -13.36
CA GLN A 70 -5.37 27.51 -12.68
C GLN A 70 -4.54 28.77 -12.86
#